data_AF-A0A3C1Q7X6-F1
#
_entry.id   AF-A0A3C1Q7X6-F1
#
_cell.length_a   1.000
_cell.length_b   1.000
_cell.length_c   1.000
_cell.angle_alpha   90.00
_cell.angle_beta   90.00
_cell.angle_gamma   90.00
#
_symmetry.space_group_name_H-M   'P 1'
#
loop_
_entity.id
_entity.type
_entity.pdbx_description
1 polymer ?
#
loop_
_entity_poly.entity_id
_entity_poly.type
_entity_poly.pdbx_seq_one_letter_code
_entity_poly.pdbx_strand_id
1 'polypeptide(L)'
;SGIEEADLSRSLFRILRDGYDILLTRSDETFRPVFLDSLEAELLGQKVGALAMLNERVSYAETSMPILYAKSLIRGDMCKTYIDLTNMRKVKEMVVNASSF
;
A
#
# COMPACT_ATOMS: atom_id res chain seq x y z
N SER A 1 -5.36 -18.23 17.29
CA SER A 1 -4.49 -17.05 17.37
C SER A 1 -4.78 -16.19 16.14
N GLY A 2 -5.19 -14.95 16.35
CA GLY A 2 -5.34 -13.99 15.27
C GLY A 2 -3.99 -13.42 14.84
N ILE A 3 -3.99 -12.61 13.77
CA ILE A 3 -2.75 -12.04 13.20
C ILE A 3 -2.10 -11.01 14.14
N GLU A 4 -2.88 -10.43 15.05
CA GLU A 4 -2.45 -9.49 16.08
C GLU A 4 -1.47 -10.09 17.10
N GLU A 5 -1.41 -11.41 17.21
CA GLU A 5 -0.46 -12.11 18.09
C GLU A 5 0.89 -12.38 17.39
N ALA A 6 0.98 -12.15 16.08
CA ALA A 6 2.21 -12.33 15.33
C ALA A 6 3.19 -11.16 15.54
N ASP A 7 4.49 -11.41 15.36
CA ASP A 7 5.50 -10.36 15.32
C ASP A 7 5.39 -9.52 14.03
N LEU A 8 4.61 -8.45 14.09
CA LEU A 8 4.34 -7.54 12.98
C LEU A 8 5.54 -6.65 12.59
N SER A 9 6.69 -6.76 13.28
CA SER A 9 7.93 -6.14 12.80
C SER A 9 8.51 -6.87 11.59
N ARG A 10 8.06 -8.11 11.32
CA ARG A 10 8.44 -8.90 10.16
C ARG A 10 7.54 -8.58 8.97
N SER A 11 7.92 -9.09 7.79
CA SER A 11 7.11 -8.94 6.58
C SER A 11 5.72 -9.54 6.77
N LEU A 12 4.69 -8.69 6.76
CA LEU A 12 3.29 -9.11 6.83
C LEU A 12 2.93 -10.11 5.72
N PHE A 13 3.48 -9.93 4.52
CA PHE A 13 3.32 -10.88 3.41
C PHE A 13 3.83 -12.28 3.75
N ARG A 14 4.96 -12.36 4.46
CA ARG A 14 5.51 -13.64 4.91
C ARG A 14 4.64 -14.25 6.01
N ILE A 15 4.14 -13.44 6.95
CA ILE A 15 3.23 -13.89 8.01
C ILE A 15 1.95 -14.49 7.41
N LEU A 16 1.32 -13.77 6.47
CA LEU A 16 0.11 -14.22 5.77
C LEU A 16 0.34 -15.53 5.02
N ARG A 17 1.47 -15.65 4.31
CA ARG A 17 1.77 -16.85 3.53
C ARG A 17 2.11 -18.04 4.43
N ASP A 18 3.08 -17.89 5.34
CA ASP A 18 3.66 -19.00 6.10
C ASP A 18 2.77 -19.42 7.27
N GLY A 19 1.98 -18.49 7.83
CA GLY A 19 1.14 -18.72 9.00
C GLY A 19 -0.35 -18.94 8.69
N TYR A 20 -0.82 -18.49 7.52
CA TYR A 20 -2.25 -18.50 7.17
C TYR A 20 -2.55 -19.07 5.77
N ASP A 21 -1.55 -19.56 5.04
CA ASP A 21 -1.68 -20.04 3.65
C ASP A 21 -2.31 -19.01 2.69
N ILE A 22 -2.16 -17.72 3.00
CA ILE A 22 -2.65 -16.62 2.17
C ILE A 22 -1.50 -16.07 1.33
N LEU A 23 -1.52 -16.38 0.04
CA LEU A 23 -0.61 -15.79 -0.94
C LEU A 23 -1.26 -14.57 -1.62
N LEU A 24 -0.72 -13.38 -1.37
CA LEU A 24 -1.11 -12.17 -2.09
C LEU A 24 -0.44 -12.15 -3.48
N THR A 25 -1.24 -12.06 -4.54
CA THR A 25 -0.77 -12.18 -5.94
C THR A 25 -0.96 -10.91 -6.76
N ARG A 26 -1.79 -9.98 -6.29
CA ARG A 26 -2.07 -8.71 -6.96
C ARG A 26 -2.32 -7.61 -5.94
N SER A 27 -1.96 -6.38 -6.28
CA SER A 27 -2.33 -5.20 -5.52
C SER A 27 -2.76 -4.06 -6.44
N ASP A 28 -3.78 -3.32 -6.01
CA ASP A 28 -4.17 -2.04 -6.60
C ASP A 28 -3.67 -0.93 -5.69
N GLU A 29 -2.89 -0.01 -6.27
CA GLU A 29 -2.20 1.04 -5.52
C GLU A 29 -2.46 2.42 -6.12
N THR A 30 -2.67 3.40 -5.24
CA THR A 30 -2.76 4.81 -5.62
C THR A 30 -1.69 5.60 -4.86
N PHE A 31 -1.16 6.64 -5.52
CA PHE A 31 -0.15 7.52 -4.95
C PHE A 31 -0.65 8.95 -5.06
N ARG A 32 -0.77 9.64 -3.92
CA ARG A 32 -1.24 11.03 -3.85
C ARG A 32 -0.24 11.89 -3.08
N PRO A 33 0.16 13.06 -3.59
CA PRO A 33 0.91 14.01 -2.79
C PRO A 33 0.02 14.57 -1.69
N VAL A 34 0.55 14.66 -0.47
CA VAL A 34 -0.15 15.19 0.71
C VAL A 34 0.80 16.04 1.55
N PHE A 35 0.23 16.94 2.35
CA PHE A 35 0.96 17.68 3.38
C PHE A 35 0.71 17.03 4.73
N LEU A 36 1.78 16.77 5.48
CA LEU A 36 1.69 16.12 6.78
C LEU A 36 0.96 17.01 7.81
N ASP A 37 0.06 16.43 8.57
CA ASP A 37 -0.50 17.07 9.76
C ASP A 37 0.49 17.08 10.93
N SER A 38 0.06 17.54 12.11
CA SER A 38 0.92 17.60 13.30
C SER A 38 1.38 16.23 13.80
N LEU A 39 0.48 15.24 13.83
CA LEU A 39 0.79 13.90 14.35
C LEU A 39 1.66 13.13 13.35
N GLU A 40 1.32 13.20 12.06
CA GLU A 40 2.08 12.53 11.00
C GLU A 40 3.49 13.11 10.90
N ALA A 41 3.64 14.44 11.02
CA ALA A 41 4.95 15.09 11.03
C ALA A 41 5.79 14.67 12.24
N GLU A 42 5.21 14.58 13.43
CA GLU A 42 5.90 14.10 14.63
C GLU A 42 6.40 12.65 14.46
N LEU A 43 5.51 11.74 14.05
CA LEU A 43 5.84 10.32 13.86
C LEU A 43 6.93 10.09 12.81
N LEU A 44 6.99 10.96 11.80
CA LEU A 44 7.98 10.87 10.70
C LEU A 44 9.23 11.72 10.94
N GLY A 45 9.31 12.48 12.04
CA GLY A 45 10.42 13.38 12.34
C GLY A 45 10.55 14.49 11.29
N GLN A 46 9.43 15.10 10.91
CA GLN A 46 9.32 16.14 9.90
C GLN A 46 8.67 17.42 10.44
N LYS A 47 8.65 18.46 9.62
CA LYS A 47 7.89 19.69 9.93
C LYS A 47 6.42 19.51 9.53
N VAL A 48 5.51 20.11 10.29
CA VAL A 48 4.10 20.22 9.89
C VAL A 48 4.01 20.88 8.51
N GLY A 49 3.19 20.31 7.63
CA GLY A 49 3.08 20.76 6.24
C GLY A 49 4.22 20.30 5.32
N ALA A 50 5.14 19.44 5.78
CA ALA A 50 6.11 18.82 4.88
C ALA A 50 5.39 17.96 3.83
N LEU A 51 5.97 17.90 2.62
CA LEU A 51 5.43 17.10 1.53
C LEU A 51 5.74 15.62 1.76
N ALA A 52 4.70 14.80 1.62
CA ALA A 52 4.79 13.35 1.64
C ALA A 52 3.97 12.75 0.49
N MET A 53 4.11 11.44 0.30
CA MET A 53 3.33 10.67 -0.64
C MET A 53 2.48 9.65 0.12
N LEU A 54 1.17 9.80 0.04
CA LEU A 54 0.23 8.82 0.53
C LEU A 54 0.10 7.69 -0.49
N ASN A 55 0.47 6.48 -0.09
CA ASN A 55 0.19 5.24 -0.81
C ASN A 55 -1.01 4.55 -0.16
N GLU A 56 -2.09 4.37 -0.93
CA GLU A 56 -3.23 3.55 -0.52
C GLU A 56 -3.24 2.28 -1.37
N ARG A 57 -3.33 1.13 -0.71
CA ARG A 57 -3.20 -0.18 -1.35
C ARG A 57 -4.28 -1.14 -0.90
N VAL A 58 -4.87 -1.85 -1.86
CA VAL A 58 -5.65 -3.08 -1.63
C VAL A 58 -4.91 -4.25 -2.24
N SER A 59 -4.68 -5.32 -1.49
CA SER A 59 -4.00 -6.53 -1.97
C SER A 59 -4.93 -7.74 -1.93
N TYR A 60 -4.80 -8.57 -2.95
CA TYR A 60 -5.72 -9.65 -3.29
C TYR A 60 -4.98 -10.99 -3.32
N ALA A 61 -5.68 -12.05 -2.92
CA ALA A 61 -5.25 -13.43 -3.12
C ALA A 61 -5.70 -13.98 -4.50
N GLU A 62 -5.32 -15.22 -4.84
CA GLU A 62 -5.61 -15.86 -6.13
C GLU A 62 -7.10 -15.87 -6.52
N THR A 63 -8.02 -15.77 -5.57
CA THR A 63 -9.47 -15.73 -5.83
C THR A 63 -10.01 -14.33 -6.14
N SER A 64 -9.15 -13.31 -6.31
CA SER A 64 -9.52 -11.89 -6.39
C SER A 64 -10.25 -11.35 -5.15
N MET A 65 -10.22 -12.09 -4.03
CA MET A 65 -10.73 -11.63 -2.74
C MET A 65 -9.78 -10.57 -2.15
N PRO A 66 -10.25 -9.37 -1.76
CA PRO A 66 -9.43 -8.40 -1.05
C PRO A 66 -9.10 -8.91 0.35
N ILE A 67 -7.82 -8.95 0.70
CA ILE A 67 -7.34 -9.46 1.98
C ILE A 67 -6.71 -8.37 2.84
N LEU A 68 -5.94 -7.47 2.21
CA LEU A 68 -5.17 -6.45 2.93
C LEU A 68 -5.44 -5.07 2.38
N TYR A 69 -5.90 -4.17 3.25
CA TYR A 69 -5.92 -2.74 3.00
C TYR A 69 -4.82 -2.06 3.80
N ALA A 70 -4.06 -1.18 3.16
CA ALA A 70 -2.99 -0.43 3.81
C ALA A 70 -2.96 1.02 3.36
N LYS A 71 -2.62 1.90 4.31
CA LYS A 71 -2.24 3.29 4.05
C LYS A 71 -0.82 3.50 4.56
N SER A 72 0.03 4.06 3.72
CA SER A 72 1.41 4.40 4.08
C SER A 72 1.72 5.84 3.70
N LEU A 73 2.31 6.58 4.62
CA LEU A 73 2.88 7.90 4.33
C LEU A 73 4.37 7.75 4.09
N ILE A 74 4.80 8.11 2.88
CA ILE A 74 6.18 7.99 2.46
C ILE A 74 6.80 9.38 2.45
N ARG A 75 7.89 9.52 3.20
CA ARG A 75 8.71 10.73 3.24
C ARG A 75 9.28 11.06 1.86
N GLY A 76 8.92 12.23 1.33
CA GLY A 76 9.38 12.68 0.02
C GLY A 76 10.88 13.00 -0.04
N ASP A 77 11.50 13.28 1.12
CA ASP A 77 12.93 13.58 1.25
C ASP A 77 13.83 12.32 1.32
N MET A 78 13.24 11.14 1.58
CA MET A 78 13.99 9.89 1.74
C MET A 78 13.84 8.90 0.59
N CYS A 79 12.80 9.04 -0.23
CA CYS A 79 12.40 8.00 -1.17
C CYS A 79 12.16 8.55 -2.58
N LYS A 80 12.53 7.75 -3.57
CA LYS A 80 12.16 7.93 -4.97
C LYS A 80 11.40 6.70 -5.45
N THR A 81 10.21 6.89 -6.01
CA THR A 81 9.43 5.80 -6.59
C THR A 81 10.00 5.40 -7.95
N TYR A 82 10.18 4.10 -8.17
CA TYR A 82 10.49 3.50 -9.47
C TYR A 82 9.28 2.68 -9.94
N ILE A 83 8.88 2.83 -11.20
CA ILE A 83 7.75 2.12 -11.79
C ILE A 83 8.18 1.60 -13.16
N ASP A 84 8.00 0.30 -13.40
CA ASP A 84 8.13 -0.29 -14.73
C ASP A 84 6.81 -0.14 -15.50
N LEU A 85 6.87 0.56 -16.62
CA LEU A 85 5.71 0.93 -17.43
C LEU A 85 5.46 -0.02 -18.61
N THR A 86 6.28 -1.06 -18.79
CA THR A 86 6.23 -1.94 -19.96
C THR A 86 4.92 -2.72 -20.11
N ASN A 87 4.17 -2.93 -19.02
CA ASN A 87 2.90 -3.68 -19.01
C ASN A 87 1.63 -2.83 -18.77
N MET A 88 1.70 -1.50 -18.87
CA MET A 88 0.58 -0.62 -18.49
C MET A 88 -0.71 -0.76 -19.33
N ARG A 89 -0.70 -1.40 -20.50
CA ARG A 89 -1.90 -1.49 -21.37
C ARG A 89 -3.09 -2.19 -20.70
N LYS A 90 -2.86 -3.16 -19.81
CA LYS A 90 -3.94 -3.88 -19.08
C LYS A 90 -4.58 -3.04 -17.97
N VAL A 91 -3.86 -2.05 -17.41
CA VAL A 91 -4.34 -1.22 -16.29
C VAL A 91 -5.45 -0.25 -16.74
N LYS A 92 -5.36 0.25 -17.98
CA LYS A 92 -6.33 1.20 -18.53
C LYS A 92 -7.73 0.59 -18.64
N GLU A 93 -7.83 -0.69 -18.96
CA GLU A 93 -9.11 -1.43 -19.04
C GLU A 93 -9.71 -1.68 -17.64
N MET A 94 -8.88 -1.85 -16.61
CA MET A 94 -9.33 -2.06 -15.23
C MET A 94 -9.85 -0.77 -14.57
N VAL A 95 -9.18 0.37 -14.78
CA VAL A 95 -9.60 1.67 -14.21
C VAL A 95 -10.95 2.12 -14.77
N VAL A 96 -11.19 1.92 -16.08
CA VAL A 96 -12.46 2.27 -16.72
C VAL A 96 -13.64 1.49 -16.12
N ASN A 97 -13.43 0.21 -15.79
CA ASN A 97 -14.48 -0.64 -15.19
C ASN A 97 -14.80 -0.28 -13.73
N ALA A 98 -13.82 0.20 -12.95
CA ALA A 98 -14.04 0.58 -11.55
C ALA A 98 -14.82 1.91 -11.40
N SER A 99 -14.75 2.81 -12.38
CA SER A 99 -15.54 4.05 -12.43
C SER A 99 -17.00 3.87 -12.91
N SER A 100 -17.47 2.63 -13.05
CA SER A 100 -18.82 2.29 -13.51
C SER A 100 -19.73 1.74 -12.38
N PHE A 101 -19.40 2.01 -11.12
CA PHE A 101 -20.25 1.74 -9.95
C PHE A 101 -20.67 3.02 -9.25
#